data_AF-A0A183AG10-F1
#
_entry.id   AF-A0A183AG10-F1
#
_cell.length_a   1.000
_cell.length_b   1.000
_cell.length_c   1.000
_cell.angle_alpha   90.00
_cell.angle_beta   90.00
_cell.angle_gamma   90.00
#
_symmetry.space_group_name_H-M   'P 1'
#
loop_
_entity.id
_entity.type
_entity.pdbx_description
1 polymer ?
#
loop_
_entity_poly.entity_id
_entity_poly.type
_entity_poly.pdbx_seq_one_letter_code
_entity_poly.pdbx_strand_id
1 'polypeptide(L)'
;MHNAASLIILYKSRRMIMESNLDKLNSQVISSCVYLFQGTCVSKYIGRTGRRLAPRISAHVPGNLALNGSKILSNSIGRHILDCKFCTDPKQAFRVLKQAKTGRLLRFAEAKAIRRHKSDLYMQLELVATLTLSW
;
A
#
# COMPACT_ATOMS: atom_id res chain seq x y z
N MET A 1 26.72 6.49 -53.50
CA MET A 1 27.12 5.63 -52.36
C MET A 1 26.55 6.25 -51.09
N HIS A 2 25.51 5.68 -50.49
CA HIS A 2 24.91 6.22 -49.27
C HIS A 2 25.59 5.62 -48.05
N ASN A 3 26.12 6.49 -47.18
CA ASN A 3 26.63 6.10 -45.86
C ASN A 3 25.47 5.59 -45.00
N ALA A 4 25.47 4.28 -44.72
CA ALA A 4 24.59 3.70 -43.72
C ALA A 4 25.21 3.94 -42.33
N ALA A 5 24.70 4.94 -41.60
CA ALA A 5 25.08 5.13 -40.21
C ALA A 5 24.43 4.05 -39.34
N SER A 6 25.23 3.30 -38.59
CA SER A 6 24.74 2.29 -37.65
C SER A 6 24.37 2.97 -36.32
N LEU A 7 23.09 2.98 -35.99
CA LEU A 7 22.57 3.53 -34.73
C LEU A 7 22.66 2.48 -33.62
N ILE A 8 23.39 2.78 -32.53
CA ILE A 8 23.46 1.93 -31.33
C ILE A 8 22.77 2.67 -30.18
N ILE A 9 21.71 2.07 -29.63
CA ILE A 9 21.00 2.61 -28.47
C ILE A 9 21.55 1.96 -27.21
N LEU A 10 22.20 2.76 -26.36
CA LEU A 10 22.64 2.37 -25.01
C LEU A 10 21.66 2.90 -23.97
N TYR A 11 21.06 2.02 -23.18
CA TYR A 11 20.18 2.41 -22.07
C TYR A 11 20.71 1.89 -20.73
N LYS A 12 20.43 2.63 -19.65
CA LYS A 12 20.77 2.25 -18.28
C LYS A 12 19.55 2.45 -17.38
N SER A 13 18.99 1.36 -16.87
CA SER A 13 17.89 1.42 -15.90
C SER A 13 18.40 1.59 -14.47
N ARG A 14 17.73 2.41 -13.66
CA ARG A 14 17.95 2.50 -12.21
C ARG A 14 16.74 1.98 -11.44
N ARG A 15 16.98 1.20 -10.39
CA ARG A 15 15.91 0.71 -9.50
C ARG A 15 15.41 1.85 -8.61
N MET A 16 14.31 2.47 -9.00
CA MET A 16 13.73 3.62 -8.28
C MET A 16 12.93 3.22 -7.04
N ILE A 17 12.41 1.99 -7.01
CA ILE A 17 11.66 1.43 -5.87
C ILE A 17 12.60 0.49 -5.12
N MET A 18 13.13 0.96 -4.00
CA MET A 18 13.93 0.13 -3.10
C MET A 18 13.02 -0.72 -2.23
N GLU A 19 13.35 -2.00 -2.11
CA GLU A 19 12.78 -2.89 -1.12
C GLU A 19 13.63 -2.72 0.12
N SER A 20 13.22 -1.81 1.01
CA SER A 20 13.88 -1.68 2.31
C SER A 20 13.27 -2.71 3.27
N ASN A 21 14.11 -3.30 4.12
CA ASN A 21 13.69 -4.08 5.29
C ASN A 21 13.04 -3.14 6.32
N LEU A 22 11.86 -2.61 5.98
CA LEU A 22 11.13 -1.62 6.76
C LEU A 22 10.36 -2.23 7.93
N ASP A 23 10.38 -3.56 8.07
CA ASP A 23 9.77 -4.28 9.20
C ASP A 23 10.33 -3.82 10.56
N LYS A 24 11.51 -3.17 10.58
CA LYS A 24 12.13 -2.59 11.78
C LYS A 24 11.97 -1.08 11.95
N LEU A 25 11.45 -0.35 10.95
CA LEU A 25 11.26 1.11 11.10
C LEU A 25 9.94 1.39 11.81
N ASN A 26 10.00 2.23 12.84
CA ASN A 26 8.84 2.67 13.59
C ASN A 26 7.84 3.38 12.64
N SER A 27 6.63 2.82 12.51
CA SER A 27 5.55 3.30 11.63
C SER A 27 5.16 4.76 11.88
N GLN A 28 5.58 5.32 13.02
CA GLN A 28 5.43 6.73 13.40
C GLN A 28 6.22 7.70 12.51
N VAL A 29 7.37 7.30 11.98
CA VAL A 29 8.30 8.21 11.25
C VAL A 29 8.20 8.03 9.73
N ILE A 30 7.67 6.90 9.26
CA ILE A 30 7.65 6.58 7.83
C ILE A 30 6.60 7.44 7.10
N SER A 31 7.02 8.10 6.02
CA SER A 31 6.17 8.80 5.05
C SER A 31 6.43 8.28 3.63
N SER A 32 5.56 8.66 2.68
CA SER A 32 5.68 8.23 1.28
C SER A 32 5.90 6.73 1.13
N CYS A 33 4.95 5.94 1.62
CA CYS A 33 5.08 4.49 1.68
C CYS A 33 3.83 3.73 1.22
N VAL A 34 4.04 2.46 0.92
CA VAL A 34 3.02 1.44 0.72
C VAL A 34 3.06 0.54 1.95
N TYR A 35 1.90 0.30 2.55
CA TYR A 35 1.72 -0.51 3.74
C TYR A 35 0.73 -1.64 3.49
N LEU A 36 0.91 -2.71 4.24
CA LEU A 36 0.02 -3.85 4.36
C LEU A 36 -0.70 -3.75 5.71
N PHE A 37 -2.01 -3.93 5.70
CA PHE A 37 -2.74 -4.35 6.88
C PHE A 37 -3.10 -5.83 6.70
N GLN A 38 -2.75 -6.67 7.67
CA GLN A 38 -3.05 -8.11 7.64
C GLN A 38 -3.89 -8.50 8.86
N GLY A 39 -5.14 -8.88 8.58
CA GLY A 39 -6.10 -9.39 9.54
C GLY A 39 -5.64 -10.70 10.22
N THR A 40 -6.19 -11.01 11.39
CA THR A 40 -6.07 -12.35 12.01
C THR A 40 -6.70 -13.42 11.13
N CYS A 41 -7.77 -13.07 10.43
CA CYS A 41 -8.52 -13.90 9.48
C CYS A 41 -7.87 -13.95 8.08
N VAL A 42 -6.54 -13.78 7.98
CA VAL A 42 -5.71 -13.87 6.76
C VAL A 42 -5.95 -12.79 5.71
N SER A 43 -7.06 -12.04 5.78
CA SER A 43 -7.37 -10.96 4.84
C SER A 43 -6.32 -9.86 4.85
N LYS A 44 -5.99 -9.36 3.66
CA LYS A 44 -4.94 -8.36 3.45
C LYS A 44 -5.50 -7.12 2.77
N TYR A 45 -5.00 -5.95 3.18
CA TYR A 45 -5.25 -4.66 2.52
C TYR A 45 -3.93 -3.98 2.20
N ILE A 46 -3.77 -3.47 0.98
CA ILE A 46 -2.56 -2.77 0.53
C ILE A 46 -2.86 -1.29 0.31
N GLY A 47 -2.40 -0.41 1.20
CA GLY A 47 -2.61 1.03 1.03
C GLY A 47 -1.32 1.78 0.73
N ARG A 48 -1.45 2.99 0.19
CA ARG A 48 -0.36 3.97 0.16
C ARG A 48 -0.68 5.23 0.95
N THR A 49 0.36 5.96 1.32
CA THR A 49 0.27 7.33 1.84
C THR A 49 1.48 8.15 1.42
N GLY A 50 1.26 9.38 0.96
CA GLY A 50 2.33 10.37 0.78
C GLY A 50 2.75 11.04 2.09
N ARG A 51 1.84 11.08 3.07
CA ARG A 51 2.05 11.65 4.41
C ARG A 51 2.61 10.60 5.37
N ARG A 52 2.85 10.98 6.63
CA ARG A 52 3.24 10.05 7.70
C ARG A 52 2.21 8.91 7.83
N LEU A 53 2.68 7.70 8.10
CA LEU A 53 1.86 6.50 8.19
C LEU A 53 0.99 6.47 9.46
N ALA A 54 1.51 6.88 10.62
CA ALA A 54 0.74 6.87 11.86
C ALA A 54 -0.63 7.59 11.77
N PRO A 55 -0.74 8.83 11.25
CA PRO A 55 -2.04 9.46 11.03
C PRO A 55 -2.97 8.67 10.09
N ARG A 56 -2.40 7.98 9.10
CA ARG A 56 -3.17 7.14 8.17
C ARG A 56 -3.70 5.88 8.86
N ILE A 57 -2.91 5.27 9.74
CA ILE A 57 -3.34 4.15 10.59
C ILE A 57 -4.47 4.61 11.51
N SER A 58 -4.33 5.74 12.20
CA SER A 58 -5.37 6.28 13.08
C SER A 58 -6.67 6.62 12.34
N ALA A 59 -6.59 6.98 11.06
CA ALA A 59 -7.78 7.19 10.23
C ALA A 59 -8.53 5.88 9.90
N HIS A 60 -7.81 4.75 9.81
CA HIS A 60 -8.42 3.43 9.64
C HIS A 60 -8.91 2.83 10.97
N VAL A 61 -8.19 3.13 12.06
CA VAL A 61 -8.40 2.59 13.40
C VAL A 61 -8.71 3.75 14.35
N PRO A 62 -9.92 4.34 14.29
CA PRO A 62 -10.30 5.39 15.23
C PRO A 62 -10.28 4.84 16.65
N GLY A 63 -9.79 5.62 17.62
CA GLY A 63 -9.59 5.19 19.01
C GLY A 63 -10.85 4.64 19.71
N ASN A 64 -12.04 4.99 19.20
CA ASN A 64 -13.34 4.54 19.70
C ASN A 64 -14.00 3.55 18.72
N LEU A 65 -13.24 2.55 18.25
CA LEU A 65 -13.71 1.52 17.33
C LEU A 65 -14.89 0.70 17.88
N ALA A 66 -15.10 0.71 19.21
CA ALA A 66 -16.33 0.32 19.88
C ALA A 66 -16.96 1.60 20.47
N LEU A 67 -18.24 1.90 20.29
CA LEU A 67 -19.28 1.22 21.09
C LEU A 67 -20.69 1.32 20.52
N ASN A 68 -20.94 2.15 19.51
CA ASN A 68 -22.31 2.43 19.08
C ASN A 68 -22.39 2.15 17.59
N GLY A 69 -23.04 1.04 17.21
CA GLY A 69 -23.17 0.48 15.85
C GLY A 69 -23.83 1.38 14.79
N SER A 70 -23.44 2.66 14.71
CA SER A 70 -24.12 3.72 13.96
C SER A 70 -23.17 4.58 13.14
N LYS A 71 -21.84 4.48 13.31
CA LYS A 71 -20.91 5.11 12.37
C LYS A 71 -20.57 4.11 11.26
N ILE A 72 -21.20 4.30 10.11
CA ILE A 72 -20.83 3.66 8.85
C ILE A 72 -19.33 3.94 8.65
N LEU A 73 -18.50 2.93 8.94
CA LEU A 73 -17.08 2.98 8.61
C LEU A 73 -17.00 2.90 7.08
N SER A 74 -16.72 4.03 6.44
CA SER A 74 -16.56 4.11 4.99
C SER A 74 -15.27 3.42 4.49
N ASN A 75 -14.40 2.98 5.41
CA ASN A 75 -13.16 2.29 5.07
C ASN A 75 -13.27 0.77 5.32
N SER A 76 -12.69 -0.02 4.42
CA SER A 76 -12.73 -1.49 4.45
C SER A 76 -12.04 -2.09 5.67
N ILE A 77 -10.94 -1.47 6.13
CA ILE A 77 -10.18 -1.97 7.28
C ILE A 77 -11.01 -1.91 8.55
N GLY A 78 -11.67 -0.78 8.82
CA GLY A 78 -12.50 -0.59 10.01
C GLY A 78 -13.68 -1.55 10.05
N ARG A 79 -14.37 -1.75 8.92
CA ARG A 79 -15.45 -2.74 8.81
C ARG A 79 -14.94 -4.15 9.09
N HIS A 80 -13.81 -4.52 8.50
CA HIS A 80 -13.20 -5.82 8.70
C HIS A 80 -12.75 -6.07 10.15
N ILE A 81 -12.24 -5.05 10.84
CA ILE A 81 -11.87 -5.13 12.26
C ILE A 81 -13.09 -5.48 13.12
N LEU A 82 -14.25 -4.87 12.83
CA LEU A 82 -15.51 -5.18 13.52
C LEU A 82 -15.98 -6.60 13.23
N ASP A 83 -15.98 -7.00 11.95
CA ASP A 83 -16.46 -8.31 11.51
C ASP A 83 -15.60 -9.46 12.08
N CYS A 84 -14.27 -9.33 12.06
CA CYS A 84 -13.35 -10.36 12.55
C CYS A 84 -13.10 -10.30 14.08
N LYS A 85 -13.77 -9.42 14.85
CA LYS A 85 -13.63 -9.27 16.32
C LYS A 85 -12.16 -9.35 16.78
N PHE A 86 -11.32 -8.46 16.26
CA PHE A 86 -9.89 -8.47 16.52
C PHE A 86 -9.54 -8.58 18.03
N CYS A 87 -8.83 -9.63 18.43
CA CYS A 87 -8.44 -9.87 19.82
C CYS A 87 -7.19 -9.07 20.26
N THR A 88 -6.48 -8.44 19.32
CA THR A 88 -5.25 -7.66 19.57
C THR A 88 -5.37 -6.24 19.03
N ASP A 89 -4.45 -5.35 19.42
CA ASP A 89 -4.41 -3.98 18.89
C ASP A 89 -4.30 -3.99 17.35
N PRO A 90 -5.33 -3.53 16.61
CA PRO A 90 -5.32 -3.55 15.15
C PRO A 90 -4.18 -2.72 14.54
N LYS A 91 -3.57 -1.79 15.29
CA LYS A 91 -2.41 -1.02 14.82
C LYS A 91 -1.18 -1.91 14.60
N GLN A 92 -1.06 -3.02 15.32
CA GLN A 92 0.04 -3.98 15.16
C GLN A 92 -0.07 -4.82 13.88
N ALA A 93 -1.26 -4.86 13.28
CA ALA A 93 -1.49 -5.54 11.99
C ALA A 93 -0.96 -4.75 10.78
N PHE A 94 -0.48 -3.52 10.98
CA PHE A 94 0.10 -2.70 9.92
C PHE A 94 1.60 -2.92 9.78
N ARG A 95 2.06 -3.14 8.54
CA ARG A 95 3.48 -3.28 8.19
C ARG A 95 3.80 -2.45 6.96
N VAL A 96 5.00 -1.90 6.89
CA VAL A 96 5.42 -1.15 5.70
C VAL A 96 6.09 -2.08 4.71
N LEU A 97 5.54 -2.15 3.50
CA LEU A 97 6.10 -2.98 2.44
C LEU A 97 7.20 -2.25 1.68
N LYS A 98 6.98 -0.97 1.35
CA LYS A 98 7.89 -0.17 0.52
C LYS A 98 7.84 1.30 0.87
N GLN A 99 8.99 1.98 0.81
CA GLN A 99 9.07 3.42 0.88
C GLN A 99 9.55 3.97 -0.47
N ALA A 100 8.86 5.00 -0.97
CA ALA A 100 9.24 5.68 -2.19
C ALA A 100 9.92 7.01 -1.86
N LYS A 101 11.01 7.31 -2.59
CA LYS A 101 11.67 8.63 -2.52
C LYS A 101 10.80 9.75 -3.09
N THR A 102 9.80 9.41 -3.91
CA THR A 102 8.96 10.38 -4.61
C THR A 102 7.52 9.90 -4.62
N GLY A 103 6.58 10.79 -4.30
CA GLY A 103 5.15 10.49 -4.27
C GLY A 103 4.59 9.99 -5.61
N ARG A 104 5.17 10.42 -6.73
CA ARG A 104 4.78 9.98 -8.10
C ARG A 104 4.94 8.46 -8.30
N LEU A 105 5.86 7.82 -7.59
CA LEU A 105 6.12 6.39 -7.69
C LEU A 105 5.21 5.54 -6.81
N LEU A 106 4.47 6.16 -5.88
CA LEU A 106 3.66 5.42 -4.91
C LEU A 106 2.53 4.63 -5.56
N ARG A 107 1.89 5.17 -6.61
CA ARG A 107 0.83 4.46 -7.35
C ARG A 107 1.34 3.18 -8.00
N PHE A 108 2.56 3.21 -8.54
CA PHE A 108 3.18 2.04 -9.17
C PHE A 108 3.65 1.03 -8.12
N ALA A 109 4.19 1.52 -7.01
CA ALA A 109 4.58 0.68 -5.88
C ALA A 109 3.37 -0.02 -5.26
N GLU A 110 2.24 0.68 -5.12
CA GLU A 110 0.96 0.13 -4.64
C GLU A 110 0.42 -0.93 -5.60
N ALA A 111 0.30 -0.61 -6.89
CA ALA A 111 -0.16 -1.57 -7.90
C ALA A 111 0.71 -2.85 -7.93
N LYS A 112 2.04 -2.70 -7.82
CA LYS A 112 2.96 -3.83 -7.72
C LYS A 112 2.75 -4.64 -6.43
N ALA A 113 2.49 -3.97 -5.30
CA ALA A 113 2.25 -4.63 -4.03
C ALA A 113 0.90 -5.37 -4.01
N ILE A 114 -0.17 -4.80 -4.57
CA ILE A 114 -1.47 -5.45 -4.74
C ILE A 114 -1.30 -6.74 -5.55
N ARG A 115 -0.64 -6.67 -6.71
CA ARG A 115 -0.38 -7.84 -7.55
C ARG A 115 0.44 -8.92 -6.83
N ARG A 116 1.44 -8.52 -6.04
CA ARG A 116 2.33 -9.47 -5.33
C ARG A 116 1.65 -10.14 -4.14
N HIS A 117 0.88 -9.38 -3.36
CA HIS A 117 0.34 -9.84 -2.08
C HIS A 117 -1.08 -10.37 -2.15
N LYS A 118 -1.77 -10.23 -3.30
CA LYS A 118 -3.16 -10.63 -3.54
C LYS A 118 -4.06 -10.15 -2.40
N SER A 119 -4.45 -8.88 -2.45
CA SER A 119 -5.37 -8.34 -1.44
C SER A 119 -6.75 -8.96 -1.60
N ASP A 120 -7.23 -9.60 -0.54
CA ASP A 120 -8.54 -10.26 -0.51
C ASP A 120 -9.66 -9.33 -0.02
N LEU A 121 -9.33 -8.10 0.41
CA LEU A 121 -10.33 -7.15 0.89
C LEU A 121 -11.04 -6.48 -0.30
N TYR A 122 -12.28 -6.92 -0.49
CA TYR A 122 -13.22 -6.70 -1.61
C TYR A 122 -13.18 -5.31 -2.29
N MET A 123 -12.98 -4.22 -1.53
CA MET A 123 -12.96 -2.85 -2.08
C MET A 123 -11.69 -2.49 -2.88
N GLN A 124 -10.62 -3.30 -2.84
CA GLN A 124 -9.42 -2.97 -3.63
C GLN A 124 -9.53 -3.37 -5.09
N LEU A 125 -10.29 -4.41 -5.43
CA LEU A 125 -10.39 -4.92 -6.81
C LEU A 125 -11.09 -3.93 -7.75
N GLU A 126 -12.06 -3.15 -7.24
CA GLU A 126 -12.79 -2.17 -8.05
C GLU A 126 -11.99 -0.88 -8.34
N LEU A 127 -10.93 -0.59 -7.55
CA LEU A 127 -10.14 0.65 -7.66
C LEU A 127 -8.76 0.44 -8.27
N VAL A 128 -8.38 -0.80 -8.63
CA VAL A 128 -7.18 -1.03 -9.42
C VAL A 128 -7.42 -0.46 -10.80
N ALA A 129 -6.93 0.76 -11.05
CA ALA A 129 -6.67 1.17 -12.41
C ALA A 129 -5.76 0.11 -13.04
N THR A 130 -6.34 -0.74 -13.88
CA THR A 130 -5.60 -1.68 -14.70
C THR A 130 -4.57 -0.86 -15.45
N LEU A 131 -3.28 -1.00 -15.09
CA LEU A 131 -2.19 -0.45 -15.87
C LEU A 131 -2.17 -1.20 -17.21
N THR A 132 -3.06 -0.84 -18.11
CA THR A 132 -2.93 -1.08 -19.54
C THR A 132 -1.89 -0.09 -20.02
N LEU A 133 -0.62 -0.51 -20.01
CA LEU A 133 0.42 0.19 -20.76
C LEU A 133 0.12 -0.09 -22.24
N SER A 134 -0.34 0.92 -22.96
CA SER A 134 -0.54 0.88 -24.41
C SER A 134 0.66 1.48 -25.13
N TRP A 135 1.88 1.04 -24.77
CA TRP A 135 3.13 1.21 -25.52
C TRP A 135 4.28 0.52 -24.78
#